data_AF-A0A2J8PI76-F1
#
_entry.id   AF-A0A2J8PI76-F1
#
_cell.length_a   1.000
_cell.length_b   1.000
_cell.length_c   1.000
_cell.angle_alpha   90.00
_cell.angle_beta   90.00
_cell.angle_gamma   90.00
#
_symmetry.space_group_name_H-M   'P 1'
#
loop_
_entity.id
_entity.type
_entity.pdbx_description
1 polymer ?
#
loop_
_entity_poly.entity_id
_entity_poly.type
_entity_poly.pdbx_seq_one_letter_code
_entity_poly.pdbx_strand_id
1 'polypeptide(L)'
;MSSGTMKFNGYLRVRIGEAVGLQPTRWSLRHSLFKKGHQLLDPYLTVSVDQVRVGQTSTKQKTNKPTYNEEFCANVTDGGHLELAVFHETPLGYDHFVANCTLQFQELLRTTGASDTF
;
A
#
# COMPACT_ATOMS: atom_id res chain seq x y z
N MET A 1 -33.97 -6.29 6.20
CA MET A 1 -33.30 -5.07 6.70
C MET A 1 -31.80 -5.27 6.52
N SER A 2 -31.19 -4.63 5.52
CA SER A 2 -29.73 -4.69 5.37
C SER A 2 -29.12 -3.92 6.53
N SER A 3 -28.39 -4.60 7.42
CA SER A 3 -27.54 -3.94 8.39
C SER A 3 -26.56 -3.07 7.61
N GLY A 4 -26.76 -1.75 7.63
CA GLY A 4 -25.87 -0.83 6.93
C GLY A 4 -24.47 -0.97 7.50
N THR A 5 -23.53 -1.45 6.69
CA THR A 5 -22.14 -1.58 7.09
C THR A 5 -21.61 -0.17 7.38
N MET A 6 -21.42 0.16 8.66
CA MET A 6 -20.89 1.46 9.13
C MET A 6 -19.66 1.88 8.30
N LYS A 7 -19.69 3.10 7.75
CA LYS A 7 -18.59 3.70 6.98
C LYS A 7 -17.78 4.66 7.85
N PHE A 8 -16.48 4.76 7.57
CA PHE A 8 -15.58 5.66 8.28
C PHE A 8 -15.72 7.10 7.75
N ASN A 9 -15.94 8.03 8.66
CA ASN A 9 -15.96 9.47 8.39
C ASN A 9 -15.00 10.13 9.38
N GLY A 10 -13.94 10.77 8.89
CA GLY A 10 -12.92 11.35 9.77
C GLY A 10 -11.60 11.66 9.08
N TYR A 11 -10.57 11.89 9.89
CA TYR A 11 -9.21 12.16 9.43
C TYR A 11 -8.36 10.89 9.46
N LEU A 12 -7.82 10.51 8.31
CA LEU A 12 -6.89 9.40 8.15
C LEU A 12 -5.46 9.93 8.16
N ARG A 13 -4.59 9.30 8.95
CA ARG A 13 -3.13 9.47 8.88
C ARG A 13 -2.46 8.10 8.85
N VAL A 14 -1.67 7.85 7.81
CA VAL A 14 -0.99 6.57 7.57
C VAL A 14 0.50 6.83 7.46
N ARG A 15 1.29 6.14 8.29
CA ARG A 15 2.75 6.14 8.19
C ARG A 15 3.22 4.80 7.66
N ILE A 16 3.91 4.83 6.52
CA ILE A 16 4.51 3.66 5.89
C ILE A 16 5.95 3.53 6.41
N GLY A 17 6.19 2.54 7.26
CA GLY A 17 7.53 2.22 7.78
C GLY A 17 8.39 1.55 6.72
N GLU A 18 8.32 0.22 6.64
CA GLU A 18 9.06 -0.60 5.68
C GLU A 18 8.20 -1.73 5.12
N ALA A 19 8.65 -2.32 4.02
CA ALA A 19 8.17 -3.59 3.52
C ALA A 19 9.31 -4.59 3.47
N VAL A 20 9.01 -5.87 3.64
CA VAL A 20 9.98 -6.97 3.59
C VAL A 20 9.43 -8.11 2.74
N GLY A 21 10.34 -8.90 2.16
CA GLY A 21 9.95 -10.10 1.42
C GLY A 21 9.19 -9.83 0.12
N LEU A 22 9.34 -8.65 -0.49
CA LEU A 22 8.73 -8.36 -1.79
C LEU A 22 9.28 -9.31 -2.86
N GLN A 23 8.39 -9.89 -3.66
CA GLN A 23 8.76 -10.83 -4.72
C GLN A 23 8.45 -10.21 -6.08
N PRO A 24 9.43 -10.10 -6.99
CA PRO A 24 9.16 -9.74 -8.37
C PRO A 24 8.15 -10.69 -8.99
N THR A 25 7.13 -10.13 -9.66
CA THR A 25 6.21 -10.95 -10.44
C THR A 25 6.91 -11.58 -11.65
N ARG A 26 6.34 -12.65 -12.19
CA ARG A 26 6.82 -13.25 -13.45
C ARG A 26 6.88 -12.25 -14.60
N TRP A 27 5.99 -11.25 -14.58
CA TRP A 27 6.00 -10.16 -15.56
C TRP A 27 7.24 -9.28 -15.39
N SER A 28 7.51 -8.78 -14.18
CA SER A 28 8.72 -8.00 -13.90
C SER A 28 10.00 -8.74 -14.24
N LEU A 29 10.09 -10.04 -13.93
CA LEU A 29 11.25 -10.88 -14.24
C LEU A 29 11.51 -11.03 -15.75
N ARG A 30 10.47 -11.01 -16.59
CA ARG A 30 10.60 -11.16 -18.05
C ARG A 30 10.87 -9.85 -18.79
N HIS A 31 10.42 -8.72 -18.24
CA HIS A 31 10.44 -7.44 -18.96
C HIS A 31 11.45 -6.44 -18.39
N SER A 32 11.29 -6.03 -17.13
CA SER A 32 12.13 -4.97 -16.53
C SER A 32 13.43 -5.51 -15.93
N LEU A 33 13.36 -6.71 -15.32
CA LEU A 33 14.46 -7.32 -14.56
C LEU A 33 15.21 -8.41 -15.34
N PHE A 34 14.84 -8.65 -16.61
CA PHE A 34 15.41 -9.73 -17.40
C PHE A 34 16.90 -9.49 -17.68
N LYS A 35 17.74 -10.51 -17.41
CA LYS A 35 19.20 -10.49 -17.61
C LYS A 35 19.94 -9.32 -16.93
N LYS A 36 19.37 -8.72 -15.88
CA LYS A 36 20.00 -7.63 -15.10
C LYS A 36 21.06 -8.10 -14.08
N GLY A 37 21.24 -9.41 -13.90
CA GLY A 37 22.13 -9.98 -12.88
C GLY A 37 21.59 -9.91 -11.44
N HIS A 38 20.45 -9.25 -11.24
CA HIS A 38 19.71 -9.22 -9.98
C HIS A 38 18.20 -9.32 -10.23
N GLN A 39 17.45 -9.71 -9.20
CA GLN A 39 15.98 -9.74 -9.19
C GLN A 39 15.47 -8.81 -8.07
N LEU A 40 16.09 -7.64 -8.00
CA LEU A 40 15.76 -6.59 -7.04
C LEU A 40 14.85 -5.57 -7.71
N LEU A 41 13.74 -5.25 -7.06
CA LEU A 41 12.76 -4.28 -7.53
C LEU A 41 13.27 -2.84 -7.31
N ASP A 42 12.61 -1.92 -8.01
CA ASP A 42 12.58 -0.50 -7.64
C ASP A 42 11.19 -0.18 -7.08
N PRO A 43 10.88 -0.53 -5.81
CA PRO A 43 9.53 -0.48 -5.30
C PRO A 43 9.10 0.91 -4.80
N TYR A 44 7.84 1.24 -5.06
CA TYR A 44 7.08 2.26 -4.35
C TYR A 44 5.71 1.71 -3.92
N LEU A 45 5.03 2.42 -3.02
CA LEU A 45 3.71 2.06 -2.52
C LEU A 45 2.72 3.20 -2.75
N THR A 46 1.53 2.89 -3.24
CA THR A 46 0.40 3.82 -3.30
C THR A 46 -0.54 3.58 -2.13
N VAL A 47 -1.05 4.66 -1.54
CA VAL A 47 -2.06 4.65 -0.49
C VAL A 47 -3.36 5.15 -1.10
N SER A 48 -4.44 4.36 -0.99
CA SER A 48 -5.75 4.69 -1.57
C SER A 48 -6.88 4.42 -0.60
N VAL A 49 -7.96 5.22 -0.68
CA VAL A 49 -9.20 5.01 0.06
C VAL A 49 -10.32 4.80 -0.96
N ASP A 50 -11.01 3.65 -0.88
CA ASP A 50 -12.06 3.26 -1.83
C ASP A 50 -11.71 3.58 -3.30
N GLN A 51 -10.57 3.04 -3.75
CA GLN A 51 -10.00 3.20 -5.11
C GLN A 51 -9.49 4.61 -5.45
N VAL A 52 -9.64 5.61 -4.58
CA VAL A 52 -9.09 6.96 -4.77
C VAL A 52 -7.71 7.06 -4.13
N ARG A 53 -6.67 7.33 -4.94
CA ARG A 53 -5.30 7.50 -4.44
C ARG A 53 -5.18 8.78 -3.60
N VAL A 54 -4.67 8.63 -2.38
CA VAL A 54 -4.42 9.74 -1.44
C VAL A 54 -2.92 9.99 -1.21
N GLY A 55 -2.06 9.06 -1.61
CA GLY A 55 -0.61 9.20 -1.46
C GLY A 55 0.19 8.19 -2.27
N GLN A 56 1.48 8.48 -2.42
CA GLN A 56 2.46 7.58 -3.02
C GLN A 56 3.81 7.83 -2.36
N THR A 57 4.54 6.76 -2.04
CA THR A 57 5.89 6.87 -1.50
C THR A 57 6.92 7.22 -2.56
N SER A 58 8.09 7.69 -2.14
CA SER A 58 9.27 7.66 -3.00
C SER A 58 9.62 6.23 -3.43
N THR A 59 10.13 6.09 -4.64
CA THR A 59 10.67 4.81 -5.12
C THR A 59 12.03 4.54 -4.49
N LYS A 60 12.20 3.35 -3.92
CA LYS A 60 13.50 2.87 -3.44
C LYS A 60 14.15 2.05 -4.54
N GLN A 61 15.46 2.22 -4.70
CA GLN A 61 16.21 1.57 -5.78
C GLN A 61 16.73 0.20 -5.35
N LYS A 62 16.62 -0.79 -6.24
CA LYS A 62 17.22 -2.13 -6.17
C LYS A 62 17.09 -2.79 -4.79
N THR A 63 15.87 -2.90 -4.29
CA THR A 63 15.58 -3.57 -3.02
C THR A 63 14.25 -4.32 -3.04
N ASN A 64 14.22 -5.49 -2.41
CA ASN A 64 13.01 -6.25 -2.11
C ASN A 64 12.56 -6.06 -0.64
N LYS A 65 13.22 -5.14 0.07
CA LYS A 65 12.96 -4.78 1.47
C LYS A 65 13.10 -3.25 1.68
N PRO A 66 12.24 -2.43 1.05
CA PRO A 66 12.35 -0.97 1.12
C PRO A 66 11.94 -0.44 2.50
N THR A 67 12.72 0.49 3.03
CA THR A 67 12.36 1.33 4.18
C THR A 67 11.95 2.71 3.67
N TYR A 68 10.69 3.11 3.86
CA TYR A 68 10.12 4.37 3.37
C TYR A 68 10.16 5.46 4.43
N ASN A 69 9.58 5.20 5.60
CA ASN A 69 9.36 6.19 6.67
C ASN A 69 8.61 7.44 6.21
N GLU A 70 7.58 7.27 5.39
CA GLU A 70 6.79 8.35 4.79
C GLU A 70 5.38 8.39 5.40
N GLU A 71 4.76 9.57 5.46
CA GLU A 71 3.44 9.78 6.07
C GLU A 71 2.47 10.44 5.09
N PHE A 72 1.22 9.99 5.10
CA PHE A 72 0.14 10.49 4.25
C PHE A 72 -1.09 10.80 5.11
N CYS A 73 -1.79 11.87 4.76
CA CYS A 73 -3.00 12.29 5.45
C CYS A 73 -4.15 12.54 4.45
N ALA A 74 -5.38 12.23 4.85
CA ALA A 74 -6.57 12.53 4.06
C ALA A 74 -7.82 12.71 4.93
N ASN A 75 -8.71 13.63 4.54
CA ASN A 75 -10.08 13.62 5.03
C ASN A 75 -10.84 12.50 4.29
N VAL A 76 -11.51 11.62 5.04
CA VAL A 76 -12.27 10.50 4.51
C VAL A 76 -13.75 10.70 4.80
N THR A 77 -14.57 10.54 3.77
CA THR A 77 -16.03 10.60 3.82
C THR A 77 -16.59 9.30 3.28
N ASP A 78 -17.47 8.65 4.03
CA ASP A 78 -18.06 7.34 3.73
C ASP A 78 -17.06 6.23 3.34
N GLY A 79 -15.89 6.24 4.00
CA GLY A 79 -14.79 5.32 3.78
C GLY A 79 -15.13 3.86 4.08
N GLY A 80 -14.91 2.96 3.12
CA GLY A 80 -14.99 1.51 3.30
C GLY A 80 -13.66 0.88 3.71
N HIS A 81 -12.63 1.11 2.91
CA HIS A 81 -11.33 0.46 3.08
C HIS A 81 -10.14 1.32 2.66
N LEU A 82 -9.00 1.02 3.27
CA LEU A 82 -7.68 1.48 2.89
C LEU A 82 -7.00 0.41 2.03
N GLU A 83 -6.45 0.79 0.89
CA GLU A 83 -5.61 -0.06 0.05
C GLU A 83 -4.17 0.45 0.03
N LEU A 84 -3.25 -0.48 0.26
CA LEU A 84 -1.81 -0.29 0.12
C LEU A 84 -1.33 -1.18 -1.03
N ALA A 85 -0.91 -0.61 -2.14
CA ALA A 85 -0.47 -1.36 -3.32
C ALA A 85 0.97 -1.02 -3.67
N VAL A 86 1.79 -2.05 -3.83
CA VAL A 86 3.21 -1.95 -4.16
C VAL A 86 3.39 -2.17 -5.66
N PHE A 87 4.18 -1.29 -6.26
CA PHE A 87 4.53 -1.35 -7.67
C PHE A 87 6.05 -1.32 -7.82
N HIS A 88 6.53 -1.89 -8.93
CA HIS A 88 7.89 -1.74 -9.40
C HIS A 88 7.92 -0.67 -10.48
N GLU A 89 8.67 0.40 -10.23
CA GLU A 89 8.90 1.46 -11.21
C GLU A 89 9.64 0.92 -12.42
N THR A 90 9.05 1.14 -13.60
CA THR A 90 9.63 0.73 -14.87
C THR A 90 10.28 1.92 -15.58
N PRO A 91 11.36 1.73 -16.34
CA PRO A 91 12.00 2.84 -17.05
C PRO A 91 11.09 3.54 -18.07
N LEU A 92 10.12 2.80 -18.64
CA LEU A 92 9.18 3.28 -19.65
C LEU A 92 7.87 2.50 -19.55
N GLY A 93 6.75 3.20 -19.75
CA GLY A 93 5.42 2.60 -19.76
C GLY A 93 4.77 2.56 -18.37
N TYR A 94 3.88 1.60 -18.16
CA TYR A 94 3.21 1.42 -16.88
C TYR A 94 4.04 0.56 -15.93
N ASP A 95 4.03 0.97 -14.67
CA ASP A 95 4.67 0.24 -13.60
C ASP A 95 4.01 -1.11 -13.33
N HIS A 96 4.82 -2.05 -12.87
CA HIS A 96 4.36 -3.41 -12.66
C HIS A 96 3.83 -3.57 -11.25
N PHE A 97 2.59 -4.04 -11.12
CA PHE A 97 2.06 -4.50 -9.83
C PHE A 97 2.98 -5.56 -9.21
N VAL A 98 3.17 -5.47 -7.89
CA VAL A 98 3.95 -6.42 -7.09
C VAL A 98 3.03 -7.17 -6.11
N ALA A 99 2.35 -6.42 -5.24
CA ALA A 99 1.45 -6.96 -4.22
C ALA A 99 0.53 -5.85 -3.71
N ASN A 100 -0.56 -6.21 -3.02
CA ASN A 100 -1.35 -5.26 -2.25
C ASN A 100 -1.83 -5.85 -0.92
N CYS A 101 -2.34 -4.97 -0.08
CA CYS A 101 -3.08 -5.28 1.12
C CYS A 101 -4.28 -4.33 1.19
N THR A 102 -5.44 -4.88 1.55
CA THR A 102 -6.67 -4.12 1.79
C THR A 102 -7.05 -4.26 3.25
N LEU A 103 -7.24 -3.14 3.93
CA LEU A 103 -7.63 -3.06 5.34
C LEU A 103 -9.01 -2.41 5.43
N GLN A 104 -9.98 -3.11 6.00
CA GLN A 104 -11.31 -2.56 6.22
C GLN A 104 -11.25 -1.56 7.38
N PHE A 105 -11.80 -0.35 7.22
CA PHE A 105 -11.80 0.61 8.34
C PHE A 105 -12.54 0.06 9.56
N GLN A 106 -13.58 -0.75 9.35
CA GLN A 106 -14.29 -1.41 10.44
C GLN A 106 -13.39 -2.34 11.27
N GLU A 107 -12.47 -3.06 10.63
CA GLU A 107 -11.53 -3.94 11.33
C GLU A 107 -10.54 -3.11 12.14
N LEU A 108 -9.99 -2.06 11.54
CA LEU A 108 -9.07 -1.13 12.22
C LEU A 108 -9.71 -0.50 13.47
N LEU A 109 -10.97 -0.05 13.37
CA LEU A 109 -11.71 0.55 14.48
C LEU A 109 -12.08 -0.46 15.58
N ARG A 110 -12.28 -1.74 15.25
CA ARG A 110 -12.53 -2.78 16.26
C ARG A 110 -11.26 -3.11 17.03
N THR A 111 -10.12 -3.18 16.35
CA THR A 111 -8.83 -3.47 16.98
C THR A 111 -8.43 -2.43 18.00
N THR A 112 -8.78 -1.16 17.80
CA THR A 112 -8.48 -0.08 18.75
C THR A 112 -9.34 -0.12 20.03
N GLY A 113 -10.54 -0.72 19.96
CA GLY A 113 -11.47 -0.77 21.11
C GLY A 113 -11.13 -1.82 22.18
N ALA A 114 -10.16 -2.70 21.94
CA ALA A 114 -9.74 -3.73 22.89
C ALA A 114 -8.50 -3.34 23.71
N SER A 115 -7.88 -2.18 23.43
CA SER A 115 -6.61 -1.75 24.03
C SER A 115 -6.73 -0.70 25.13
N ASP A 116 -7.94 -0.26 25.48
CA ASP A 116 -8.18 0.74 26.54
C ASP A 116 -8.67 0.10 27.87
N THR A 117 -7.99 -0.94 28.33
CA THR A 117 -8.00 -1.34 29.74
C THR A 117 -6.56 -1.35 30.26
N PHE A 118 -6.17 -0.24 30.87
CA PHE A 118 -5.06 -0.15 31.82
C PHE A 118 -5.63 0.24 33.19
#